data_AF-A0A0L0RWR3-F1
#
_entry.id   AF-A0A0L0RWR3-F1
#
_cell.length_a   1.000
_cell.length_b   1.000
_cell.length_c   1.000
_cell.angle_alpha   90.00
_cell.angle_beta   90.00
_cell.angle_gamma   90.00
#
_symmetry.space_group_name_H-M   'P 1'
#
loop_
_entity.id
_entity.type
_entity.pdbx_description
1 polymer ?
#
loop_
_entity_poly.entity_id
_entity_poly.type
_entity_poly.pdbx_seq_one_letter_code
_entity_poly.pdbx_strand_id
1 'polypeptide(L)'
;MFWSRSKDSDSATTPSSASGASTAAPQASVTPDTHLNTPSAAGPSQSTQGDDEEDPYDARIRRSGCQREHEVLQDCYHEKHDWRQCIKEMQAFKACWRATHPGEMQ
;
A
#
# COMPACT_ATOMS: atom_id res chain seq x y z
N MET A 1 17.10 -34.44 32.07
CA MET A 1 16.82 -33.23 31.25
C MET A 1 15.39 -32.80 31.54
N PHE A 2 15.20 -31.86 32.48
CA PHE A 2 13.91 -31.28 32.85
C PHE A 2 14.04 -29.76 32.75
N TRP A 3 13.63 -29.15 31.64
CA TRP A 3 13.50 -27.70 31.55
C TRP A 3 12.12 -27.31 32.08
N SER A 4 12.06 -27.15 33.40
CA SER A 4 10.88 -26.64 34.09
C SER A 4 10.72 -25.14 33.83
N ARG A 5 9.48 -24.78 33.48
CA ARG A 5 8.91 -23.45 33.40
C ARG A 5 8.96 -22.79 34.79
N SER A 6 9.72 -21.71 34.95
CA SER A 6 9.55 -20.78 36.07
C SER A 6 8.89 -19.50 35.59
N LYS A 7 7.81 -19.18 36.29
CA LYS A 7 6.97 -18.00 36.15
C LYS A 7 7.16 -17.20 37.44
N ASP A 8 7.82 -16.08 37.32
CA ASP A 8 7.97 -15.00 38.30
C ASP A 8 7.76 -13.72 37.47
N SER A 9 6.74 -12.86 37.64
CA SER A 9 5.99 -12.42 38.82
C SER A 9 6.90 -11.89 39.92
N ASP A 10 7.49 -10.72 39.69
CA ASP A 10 7.54 -9.69 40.73
C ASP A 10 7.59 -8.25 40.16
N SER A 11 6.62 -7.48 40.66
CA SER A 11 6.60 -6.08 41.10
C SER A 11 7.41 -4.96 40.41
N ALA A 12 6.71 -3.84 40.35
CA ALA A 12 7.07 -2.56 39.78
C ALA A 12 8.26 -1.86 40.45
N THR A 13 9.04 -1.15 39.63
CA THR A 13 9.78 0.07 40.00
C THR A 13 10.12 0.84 38.72
N THR A 14 9.48 1.99 38.54
CA THR A 14 10.01 3.13 37.76
C THR A 14 10.87 3.99 38.70
N PRO A 15 11.97 4.62 38.25
CA PRO A 15 11.81 6.00 37.77
C PRO A 15 12.82 6.52 36.72
N SER A 16 12.43 7.68 36.18
CA SER A 16 13.25 8.84 35.72
C SER A 16 13.90 8.87 34.33
N SER A 17 13.30 9.75 33.52
CA SER A 17 13.91 10.94 32.90
C SER A 17 15.13 10.80 31.99
N ALA A 18 14.90 11.03 30.70
CA ALA A 18 15.81 11.85 29.91
C ALA A 18 15.05 12.59 28.80
N SER A 19 15.08 13.92 28.88
CA SER A 19 14.71 14.86 27.85
C SER A 19 15.58 14.66 26.60
N GLY A 20 14.98 14.74 25.41
CA GLY A 20 15.69 14.78 24.15
C GLY A 20 14.91 15.61 23.14
N ALA A 21 15.21 16.92 23.09
CA ALA A 21 14.84 17.77 21.98
C ALA A 21 15.72 17.43 20.77
N SER A 22 15.13 17.35 19.58
CA SER A 22 15.90 17.24 18.33
C SER A 22 15.22 18.04 17.22
N THR A 23 15.73 19.27 17.11
CA THR A 23 16.23 19.93 15.91
C THR A 23 15.38 19.88 14.63
N ALA A 24 14.91 21.08 14.27
CA ALA A 24 14.34 21.44 12.99
C ALA A 24 15.27 21.09 11.80
N ALA A 25 14.68 20.52 10.75
CA ALA A 25 15.28 20.40 9.43
C ALA A 25 14.88 21.60 8.57
N PRO A 26 15.82 22.23 7.84
CA PRO A 26 15.41 23.06 6.71
C PRO A 26 16.37 22.91 5.54
N GLN A 27 16.11 22.02 4.56
CA GLN A 27 16.70 22.15 3.20
C GLN A 27 15.74 21.56 2.15
N ALA A 28 14.79 22.41 1.72
CA ALA A 28 14.07 22.21 0.47
C ALA A 28 14.95 22.71 -0.68
N SER A 29 15.62 21.79 -1.37
CA SER A 29 16.32 22.05 -2.62
C SER A 29 15.37 21.76 -3.77
N VAL A 30 14.53 22.73 -4.12
CA VAL A 30 13.73 22.71 -5.35
C VAL A 30 14.53 23.40 -6.45
N THR A 31 15.10 22.61 -7.36
CA THR A 31 15.53 23.10 -8.67
C THR A 31 14.49 22.63 -9.70
N PRO A 32 13.68 23.52 -10.30
CA PRO A 32 12.92 23.17 -11.49
C PRO A 32 13.80 23.45 -12.71
N ASP A 33 14.58 22.46 -13.16
CA ASP A 33 15.18 22.54 -14.50
C ASP A 33 14.10 22.25 -15.52
N THR A 34 13.50 23.34 -16.00
CA THR A 34 12.63 23.36 -17.16
C THR A 34 13.49 23.10 -18.40
N HIS A 35 13.64 21.83 -18.78
CA HIS A 35 14.08 21.52 -20.13
C HIS A 35 12.85 21.30 -21.03
N LEU A 36 12.40 22.40 -21.62
CA LEU A 36 11.38 22.47 -22.65
C LEU A 36 11.74 21.57 -23.86
N ASN A 37 10.95 20.52 -23.98
CA ASN A 37 10.30 20.00 -25.19
C ASN A 37 10.88 20.40 -26.57
N THR A 38 11.48 19.42 -27.25
CA THR A 38 11.85 19.48 -28.68
C THR A 38 10.68 18.97 -29.54
N PRO A 39 10.21 19.71 -30.57
CA PRO A 39 9.16 19.24 -31.46
C PRO A 39 9.73 18.54 -32.69
N SER A 40 9.36 17.28 -32.95
CA SER A 40 9.35 16.74 -34.32
C SER A 40 8.62 15.41 -34.51
N ALA A 41 7.67 15.46 -35.44
CA ALA A 41 7.34 14.44 -36.44
C ALA A 41 6.52 13.20 -36.02
N ALA A 42 5.21 13.35 -36.24
CA ALA A 42 4.24 12.41 -36.81
C ALA A 42 4.59 10.91 -36.97
N GLY A 43 3.79 10.08 -36.29
CA GLY A 43 3.42 8.72 -36.68
C GLY A 43 2.10 8.32 -35.99
N PRO A 44 1.14 7.64 -36.65
CA PRO A 44 -0.10 7.24 -36.00
C PRO A 44 0.10 5.86 -35.37
N SER A 45 0.25 5.78 -34.05
CA SER A 45 0.06 4.51 -33.32
C SER A 45 -0.23 4.75 -31.85
N GLN A 46 -1.49 4.48 -31.51
CA GLN A 46 -1.99 3.97 -30.23
C GLN A 46 -1.62 4.76 -28.98
N SER A 47 -2.62 5.50 -28.48
CA SER A 47 -2.75 5.86 -27.07
C SER A 47 -2.42 4.67 -26.17
N THR A 48 -1.35 4.78 -25.36
CA THR A 48 -1.35 4.58 -23.89
C THR A 48 0.09 4.44 -23.39
N GLN A 49 0.79 5.56 -23.25
CA GLN A 49 1.96 5.66 -22.37
C GLN A 49 1.87 7.02 -21.67
N GLY A 50 0.90 7.11 -20.77
CA GLY A 50 1.03 7.93 -19.56
C GLY A 50 1.51 6.98 -18.47
N ASP A 51 2.79 6.61 -18.55
CA ASP A 51 3.50 5.76 -17.58
C ASP A 51 3.97 6.60 -16.39
N ASP A 52 3.04 7.29 -15.73
CA ASP A 52 3.34 7.94 -14.46
C ASP A 52 2.09 7.85 -13.58
N GLU A 53 2.20 7.01 -12.55
CA GLU A 53 1.27 6.82 -11.40
C GLU A 53 0.20 5.71 -11.48
N GLU A 54 0.46 4.55 -12.09
CA GLU A 54 -0.31 3.35 -11.68
C GLU A 54 0.36 2.66 -10.49
N ASP A 55 -0.33 2.61 -9.34
CA ASP A 55 0.21 2.04 -8.11
C ASP A 55 0.72 0.60 -8.36
N PRO A 56 1.95 0.24 -7.94
CA PRO A 56 2.41 -1.15 -7.98
C PRO A 56 1.41 -2.17 -7.40
N TYR A 57 0.53 -1.75 -6.47
CA TYR A 57 -0.59 -2.55 -5.97
C TYR A 57 -1.63 -2.85 -7.06
N ASP A 58 -2.18 -1.84 -7.72
CA ASP A 58 -3.19 -1.98 -8.78
C ASP A 58 -2.64 -2.73 -10.00
N ALA A 59 -1.38 -2.46 -10.35
CA ALA A 59 -0.69 -3.20 -11.40
C ALA A 59 -0.58 -4.71 -11.08
N ARG A 60 -0.39 -5.09 -9.82
CA ARG A 60 -0.38 -6.51 -9.41
C ARG A 60 -1.77 -7.13 -9.51
N ILE A 61 -2.81 -6.38 -9.15
CA ILE A 61 -4.20 -6.86 -9.23
C ILE A 61 -4.63 -7.10 -10.68
N ARG A 62 -4.30 -6.18 -11.59
CA ARG A 62 -4.56 -6.38 -13.03
C ARG A 62 -3.83 -7.60 -13.58
N ARG A 63 -2.56 -7.80 -13.20
CA ARG A 63 -1.77 -8.95 -13.63
C ARG A 63 -2.28 -10.28 -13.06
N SER A 64 -2.87 -10.29 -11.86
CA SER A 64 -3.39 -11.51 -11.25
C SER A 64 -4.75 -11.93 -11.80
N GLY A 65 -5.46 -11.04 -12.51
CA GLY A 65 -6.79 -11.31 -13.05
C GLY A 65 -7.94 -11.09 -12.06
N CYS A 66 -7.65 -10.55 -10.87
CA CYS A 66 -8.66 -10.22 -9.83
C CYS A 66 -9.15 -8.76 -9.89
N GLN A 67 -8.96 -8.10 -11.04
CA GLN A 67 -9.28 -6.68 -11.23
C GLN A 67 -10.77 -6.39 -11.05
N ARG A 68 -11.64 -7.29 -11.52
CA ARG A 68 -13.08 -7.10 -11.43
C ARG A 68 -13.57 -7.06 -9.99
N GLU A 69 -13.11 -7.99 -9.16
CA GLU A 69 -13.46 -8.03 -7.74
C GLU A 69 -12.89 -6.83 -6.98
N HIS A 70 -11.72 -6.34 -7.40
CA HIS A 70 -11.14 -5.12 -6.86
C HIS A 70 -11.96 -3.88 -7.22
N GLU A 71 -12.35 -3.71 -8.48
CA GLU A 71 -13.20 -2.59 -8.94
C GLU A 71 -14.54 -2.57 -8.18
N VAL A 72 -15.18 -3.72 -8.00
CA VAL A 72 -16.43 -3.82 -7.22
C VAL A 72 -16.23 -3.42 -5.75
N LEU A 73 -15.09 -3.77 -5.16
CA LEU A 73 -14.75 -3.35 -3.79
C LEU A 73 -14.50 -1.83 -3.72
N GLN A 74 -13.78 -1.27 -4.69
CA GLN A 74 -13.52 0.17 -4.79
C GLN A 74 -14.83 0.92 -4.98
N ASP A 75 -15.72 0.47 -5.87
CA ASP A 75 -17.04 1.08 -6.09
C ASP A 75 -17.87 1.11 -4.80
N CYS A 76 -17.92 0.00 -4.06
CA CYS A 76 -18.62 -0.03 -2.77
C CYS A 76 -18.02 0.97 -1.77
N TYR A 77 -16.70 1.09 -1.71
CA TYR A 77 -16.03 2.07 -0.86
C TYR A 77 -16.28 3.51 -1.35
N HIS A 78 -16.34 3.74 -2.65
CA HIS A 78 -16.66 5.06 -3.21
C HIS A 78 -18.10 5.48 -2.93
N GLU A 79 -19.05 4.54 -2.90
CA GLU A 79 -20.44 4.84 -2.57
C GLU A 79 -20.69 5.01 -1.07
N LYS A 80 -20.08 4.15 -0.24
CA LYS A 80 -20.35 4.08 1.21
C LYS A 80 -19.35 4.86 2.05
N HIS A 81 -18.13 5.02 1.55
CA HIS A 81 -16.95 5.51 2.28
C HIS A 81 -16.66 4.72 3.57
N ASP A 82 -17.15 3.47 3.66
CA ASP A 82 -17.00 2.59 4.81
C ASP A 82 -16.79 1.14 4.37
N TRP A 83 -15.56 0.65 4.52
CA TRP A 83 -15.16 -0.70 4.14
C TRP A 83 -15.87 -1.80 4.96
N ARG A 84 -16.40 -1.49 6.15
CA ARG A 84 -17.16 -2.45 6.98
C ARG A 84 -18.51 -2.80 6.37
N GLN A 85 -19.04 -1.93 5.52
CA GLN A 85 -20.26 -2.19 4.75
C GLN A 85 -19.98 -2.97 3.47
N CYS A 86 -18.70 -3.12 3.08
CA CYS A 86 -18.23 -3.79 1.86
C CYS A 86 -17.59 -5.17 2.11
N ILE A 87 -18.00 -5.85 3.19
CA ILE A 87 -17.41 -7.14 3.61
C ILE A 87 -17.56 -8.21 2.53
N LYS A 88 -18.69 -8.21 1.79
CA LYS A 88 -19.00 -9.20 0.77
C LYS A 88 -18.05 -9.08 -0.43
N GLU A 89 -17.82 -7.85 -0.87
CA GLU A 89 -16.94 -7.46 -1.95
C GLU A 89 -15.49 -7.77 -1.57
N MET A 90 -15.11 -7.47 -0.33
CA MET A 90 -13.78 -7.80 0.21
C MET A 90 -13.55 -9.32 0.24
N GLN A 91 -14.56 -10.11 0.62
CA GLN A 91 -14.47 -11.57 0.60
C GLN A 91 -14.33 -12.13 -0.82
N ALA A 92 -15.03 -11.55 -1.80
CA ALA A 92 -14.90 -11.92 -3.20
C ALA A 92 -13.47 -11.66 -3.72
N PHE A 93 -12.92 -10.48 -3.44
CA PHE A 93 -11.53 -10.15 -3.79
C PHE A 93 -10.53 -11.11 -3.15
N LYS A 94 -10.67 -11.39 -1.85
CA LYS A 94 -9.83 -12.38 -1.14
C LYS A 94 -9.96 -13.79 -1.70
N ALA A 95 -11.15 -14.19 -2.14
CA ALA A 95 -11.35 -15.50 -2.76
C ALA A 95 -10.57 -15.61 -4.08
N CYS A 96 -10.67 -14.59 -4.95
CA CYS A 96 -9.89 -14.54 -6.19
C CYS A 96 -8.39 -14.53 -5.90
N TRP A 97 -7.96 -13.70 -4.95
CA TRP A 97 -6.53 -13.56 -4.62
C TRP A 97 -5.91 -14.85 -4.11
N ARG A 98 -6.62 -15.63 -3.28
CA ARG A 98 -6.16 -16.96 -2.82
C ARG A 98 -6.02 -17.96 -3.95
N ALA A 99 -6.88 -17.87 -4.97
CA ALA A 99 -6.81 -18.77 -6.12
C ALA A 99 -5.59 -18.49 -7.01
N THR A 100 -5.19 -17.22 -7.11
CA THR A 100 -4.08 -16.77 -7.95
C THR A 100 -2.73 -16.76 -7.23
N HIS A 101 -2.73 -16.66 -5.90
CA HIS A 101 -1.53 -16.65 -5.06
C HIS A 101 -1.57 -17.76 -3.98
N PRO A 102 -1.35 -19.03 -4.36
CA PRO A 102 -1.29 -20.13 -3.40
C PRO A 102 -0.04 -20.00 -2.53
N GLY A 103 -0.19 -19.44 -1.32
CA GLY A 103 0.88 -19.31 -0.31
C GLY A 103 1.21 -17.89 0.14
N GLU A 104 0.72 -16.85 -0.55
CA GLU A 104 0.99 -15.43 -0.24
C GLU A 104 -0.28 -14.76 0.35
N MET A 105 -0.65 -15.19 1.57
CA MET A 105 -1.72 -14.59 2.38
C MET A 105 -1.46 -14.80 3.89
N GLN A 106 -0.22 -14.58 4.32
CA GLN A 106 0.18 -14.54 5.74
C GLN A 106 0.55 -13.12 6.13
#